data_AF-A0A068WFR2-F1
#
_entry.id   AF-A0A068WFR2-F1
#
_cell.length_a   1.000
_cell.length_b   1.000
_cell.length_c   1.000
_cell.angle_alpha   90.00
_cell.angle_beta   90.00
_cell.angle_gamma   90.00
#
_symmetry.space_group_name_H-M   'P 1'
#
loop_
_entity.id
_entity.type
_entity.pdbx_description
1 polymer ?
#
loop_
_entity_poly.entity_id
_entity_poly.type
_entity_poly.pdbx_seq_one_letter_code
_entity_poly.pdbx_strand_id
1 'polypeptide(L)'
;MRIAPLFILSLAFASGYCNFINTDVAQTIYADSHIIRYDVEVTLDLPDGPLGLYHYPINSDICGHLSFIEAKIDSKTPLSVEHIGESRSMTNFGIEIPKEKIGKRLKFTVSSFFTGVLKPKPAKILQADKQFVEFITNVAYFSTYPTKRVVTTVVLSRGEVLYYTSDIQPVHKTASKIKYGPFENVPPFDKRIARFNYENGSPFLAVTNLERLIEISHWGNIAVENKVSIRNYGARLTGPFSRLDYQRGVGQQISVATIKSVLPASARDIYYRDEIGNISTSIVKPLYSSVEVLVAPRFPLFGGWKTFFILGYNVPAHEYLYRKGSSFGLKMSFMDFLYEELLVDEITLRIVLPETVSNVKVEVPFEVERLPDEVLKTFLDTTGRTVLVIHKKNLIGAHIQDFTVYYNFKMLSMLREPAMLITAFLLLFFVIIIYVRLDFSISEDKMAELQQRAQASVDEILSLQNKRSAIYQTYEDAVSNYKSSKDSDRFKADYRKVEADYKAISQKITSMQSKLREFWTEGADKVVELQKLDQDYHSLLSKGVSLAESVISGKISKPQYQTEDTNLSTKKAALIKRMETIAESL
;
A
#
# COMPACT_ATOMS: atom_id res chain seq x y z
N MET A 1 55.00 -16.11 38.68
CA MET A 1 55.85 -15.06 39.27
C MET A 1 55.63 -13.79 38.48
N ARG A 2 55.31 -12.68 39.18
CA ARG A 2 54.93 -11.33 38.68
C ARG A 2 53.54 -11.18 38.06
N ILE A 3 52.58 -11.01 38.98
CA ILE A 3 51.27 -10.38 38.77
C ILE A 3 51.50 -8.87 38.63
N ALA A 4 51.00 -8.27 37.55
CA ALA A 4 50.89 -6.82 37.39
C ALA A 4 49.38 -6.50 37.26
N PRO A 5 48.80 -5.62 38.10
CA PRO A 5 47.40 -5.26 37.98
C PRO A 5 47.27 -4.15 36.93
N LEU A 6 46.50 -4.41 35.88
CA LEU A 6 45.99 -3.40 34.97
C LEU A 6 44.86 -2.66 35.72
N PHE A 7 45.15 -1.48 36.23
CA PHE A 7 44.15 -0.56 36.77
C PHE A 7 43.27 -0.09 35.61
N ILE A 8 42.08 -0.68 35.46
CA ILE A 8 41.00 -0.12 34.65
C ILE A 8 40.44 1.05 35.46
N LEU A 9 40.79 2.26 35.03
CA LEU A 9 40.22 3.50 35.51
C LEU A 9 38.74 3.53 35.07
N SER A 10 37.84 3.05 35.93
CA SER A 10 36.42 3.30 35.79
C SER A 10 36.18 4.80 35.99
N LEU A 11 36.03 5.56 34.90
CA LEU A 11 35.40 6.88 34.96
C LEU A 11 33.95 6.65 35.43
N ALA A 12 33.75 6.73 36.74
CA ALA A 12 32.44 7.01 37.30
C ALA A 12 32.03 8.39 36.80
N PHE A 13 31.07 8.46 35.88
CA PHE A 13 30.26 9.65 35.69
C PHE A 13 29.48 9.86 36.99
N ALA A 14 30.07 10.61 37.92
CA ALA A 14 29.33 11.22 38.99
C ALA A 14 28.45 12.30 38.34
N SER A 15 27.19 11.97 38.07
CA SER A 15 26.16 12.96 37.77
C SER A 15 25.99 13.83 39.02
N GLY A 16 26.68 14.97 39.03
CA GLY A 16 26.64 15.91 40.15
C GLY A 16 25.22 16.40 40.39
N TYR A 17 24.69 16.10 41.58
CA TYR A 17 23.46 16.71 42.08
C TYR A 17 23.69 18.22 42.22
N CYS A 18 23.14 19.01 41.30
CA CYS A 18 22.99 20.45 41.51
C CYS A 18 21.76 20.69 42.40
N ASN A 19 21.95 21.37 43.52
CA ASN A 19 20.86 21.77 44.39
C ASN A 19 20.11 22.95 43.77
N PHE A 20 19.11 22.67 42.94
CA PHE A 20 18.19 23.69 42.43
C PHE A 20 17.20 24.12 43.51
N ILE A 21 16.70 25.35 43.41
CA ILE A 21 15.60 25.87 44.23
C ILE A 21 14.53 26.40 43.28
N ASN A 22 13.32 25.88 43.40
CA ASN A 22 12.19 26.33 42.58
C ASN A 22 11.63 27.61 43.19
N THR A 23 11.65 28.72 42.44
CA THR A 23 11.17 30.01 42.94
C THR A 23 9.65 30.14 42.86
N ASP A 24 9.09 29.71 41.72
CA ASP A 24 7.65 29.76 41.47
C ASP A 24 7.30 28.58 40.57
N VAL A 25 6.25 27.86 40.93
CA VAL A 25 5.73 26.73 40.18
C VAL A 25 4.23 26.93 39.96
N ALA A 26 3.84 27.04 38.69
CA ALA A 26 2.44 27.05 38.29
C ALA A 26 2.10 25.71 37.64
N GLN A 27 1.32 24.89 38.35
CA GLN A 27 0.87 23.59 37.87
C GLN A 27 -0.57 23.71 37.37
N THR A 28 -0.82 23.36 36.11
CA THR A 28 -2.17 23.25 35.55
C THR A 28 -2.46 21.81 35.20
N ILE A 29 -3.53 21.25 35.80
CA ILE A 29 -3.96 19.87 35.58
C ILE A 29 -5.25 19.90 34.76
N TYR A 30 -5.19 19.42 33.53
CA TYR A 30 -6.34 19.28 32.64
C TYR A 30 -6.94 17.88 32.81
N ALA A 31 -8.17 17.84 33.31
CA ALA A 31 -8.95 16.64 33.55
C ALA A 31 -10.33 16.72 32.86
N ASP A 32 -10.37 17.36 31.69
CA ASP A 32 -11.54 17.53 30.86
C ASP A 32 -11.77 16.38 29.87
N SER A 33 -10.71 15.67 29.45
CA SER A 33 -10.80 14.44 28.66
C SER A 33 -10.44 13.20 29.49
N HIS A 34 -10.42 12.03 28.84
CA HIS A 34 -9.99 10.77 29.48
C HIS A 34 -8.46 10.65 29.60
N ILE A 35 -7.72 11.56 28.97
CA ILE A 35 -6.26 11.72 29.09
C ILE A 35 -6.01 12.92 30.01
N ILE A 36 -5.25 12.71 31.08
CA ILE A 36 -4.93 13.78 32.02
C ILE A 36 -3.61 14.42 31.64
N ARG A 37 -3.62 15.73 31.40
CA ARG A 37 -2.40 16.50 31.11
C ARG A 37 -2.01 17.36 32.30
N TYR A 38 -0.75 17.24 32.72
CA TYR A 38 -0.12 18.09 33.73
C TYR A 38 0.84 19.02 33.01
N ASP A 39 0.53 20.30 33.00
CA ASP A 39 1.44 21.34 32.52
C ASP A 39 2.04 22.03 33.75
N VAL A 40 3.31 21.74 34.03
CA VAL A 40 4.05 22.31 35.16
C VAL A 40 5.02 23.33 34.62
N GLU A 41 4.72 24.60 34.88
CA GLU A 41 5.61 25.72 34.59
C GLU A 41 6.52 25.97 35.79
N VAL A 42 7.80 25.68 35.64
CA VAL A 42 8.82 25.81 36.68
C VAL A 42 9.69 27.02 36.41
N THR A 43 9.81 27.89 37.41
CA THR A 43 10.77 28.99 37.42
C THR A 43 11.91 28.68 38.39
N LEU A 44 13.13 28.66 37.86
CA LEU A 44 14.38 28.40 38.58
C LEU A 44 15.26 29.65 38.59
N ASP A 45 15.93 29.90 39.71
CA ASP A 45 17.13 30.75 39.73
C ASP A 45 18.35 29.83 39.60
N LEU A 46 19.07 29.91 38.49
CA LEU A 46 20.19 29.01 38.19
C LEU A 46 21.46 29.44 38.97
N PRO A 47 22.17 28.51 39.64
CA PRO A 47 23.41 28.83 40.33
C PRO A 47 24.55 29.13 39.33
N ASP A 48 25.54 29.92 39.74
CA ASP A 48 26.72 30.31 38.93
C ASP A 48 27.79 29.18 38.82
N GLY A 49 27.36 27.92 38.73
CA GLY A 49 28.22 26.73 38.73
C GLY A 49 28.00 25.78 37.55
N PRO A 50 28.69 24.62 37.51
CA PRO A 50 28.44 23.59 36.50
C PRO A 50 26.99 23.10 36.62
N LEU A 51 26.21 23.25 35.54
CA LEU A 51 24.82 22.78 35.52
C LEU A 51 24.76 21.27 35.30
N GLY A 52 24.10 20.57 36.23
CA GLY A 52 23.69 19.18 36.05
C GLY A 52 22.31 19.06 35.39
N LEU A 53 21.81 17.82 35.32
CA LEU A 53 20.46 17.51 34.86
C LEU A 53 19.42 17.95 35.90
N TYR A 54 18.32 18.58 35.47
CA TYR A 54 17.20 18.84 36.36
C TYR A 54 16.36 17.58 36.50
N HIS A 55 16.40 16.98 37.69
CA HIS A 55 15.58 15.82 38.03
C HIS A 55 14.11 16.19 38.26
N TYR A 56 13.23 15.70 37.39
CA TYR A 56 11.78 15.78 37.49
C TYR A 56 11.20 14.43 37.94
N PRO A 57 10.76 14.31 39.20
CA PRO A 57 10.20 13.07 39.71
C PRO A 57 8.71 12.94 39.40
N ILE A 58 8.28 11.72 39.07
CA ILE A 58 6.87 11.39 38.98
C ILE A 58 6.48 10.50 40.15
N ASN A 59 5.39 10.86 40.83
CA ASN A 59 4.87 10.11 41.97
C ASN A 59 4.55 8.65 41.55
N SER A 60 4.98 7.68 42.34
CA SER A 60 4.75 6.24 42.11
C SER A 60 3.29 5.90 41.84
N ASP A 61 2.37 6.58 42.51
CA ASP A 61 0.93 6.29 42.46
C ASP A 61 0.33 6.47 41.05
N ILE A 62 0.92 7.35 40.25
CA ILE A 62 0.47 7.66 38.88
C ILE A 62 1.52 7.30 37.82
N CYS A 63 2.69 6.81 38.22
CA CYS A 63 3.79 6.58 37.30
C CYS A 63 3.48 5.50 36.26
N GLY A 64 2.80 4.42 36.66
CA GLY A 64 2.38 3.36 35.73
C GLY A 64 1.36 3.82 34.68
N HIS A 65 0.79 5.02 34.84
CA HIS A 65 -0.17 5.62 33.92
C HIS A 65 0.47 6.65 32.98
N LEU A 66 1.77 6.95 33.12
CA LEU A 66 2.46 7.90 32.26
C LEU A 66 2.56 7.36 30.83
N SER A 67 2.10 8.14 29.85
CA SER A 67 2.21 7.82 28.43
C SER A 67 3.29 8.64 27.74
N PHE A 68 3.33 9.95 27.99
CA PHE A 68 4.23 10.86 27.29
C PHE A 68 4.69 11.98 28.22
N ILE A 69 5.93 12.42 28.04
CA ILE A 69 6.50 13.57 28.73
C ILE A 69 7.31 14.40 27.75
N GLU A 70 7.14 15.71 27.81
CA GLU A 70 7.95 16.68 27.07
C GLU A 70 8.29 17.87 27.95
N ALA A 71 9.41 18.52 27.66
CA ALA A 71 9.83 19.76 28.31
C ALA A 71 10.15 20.82 27.25
N LYS A 72 9.71 22.06 27.48
CA LYS A 72 9.87 23.18 26.55
C LYS A 72 10.17 24.47 27.31
N ILE A 73 11.06 25.32 26.82
CA ILE A 73 11.27 26.67 27.39
C ILE A 73 10.14 27.59 26.96
N ASP A 74 9.92 27.64 25.64
CA ASP A 74 8.82 28.35 24.98
C ASP A 74 8.14 27.39 23.99
N SER A 75 7.04 27.81 23.35
CA SER A 75 6.29 26.98 22.38
C SER A 75 7.13 26.43 21.21
N LYS A 76 8.35 26.95 20.98
CA LYS A 76 9.22 26.57 19.87
C LYS A 76 10.52 25.87 20.28
N THR A 77 10.88 25.89 21.57
CA THR A 77 12.20 25.46 22.04
C THR A 77 12.07 24.22 22.94
N PRO A 78 12.16 23.01 22.36
CA PRO A 78 12.12 21.77 23.14
C PRO A 78 13.41 21.58 23.93
N LEU A 79 13.29 20.93 25.09
CA LEU A 79 14.39 20.47 25.93
C LEU A 79 14.50 18.94 25.82
N SER A 80 15.73 18.43 25.88
CA SER A 80 15.96 16.99 25.93
C SER A 80 15.47 16.44 27.27
N VAL A 81 14.65 15.40 27.22
CA VAL A 81 14.14 14.68 28.39
C VAL A 81 14.67 13.25 28.32
N GLU A 82 15.49 12.88 29.29
CA GLU A 82 16.06 11.55 29.39
C GLU A 82 15.47 10.79 30.57
N HIS A 83 15.18 9.51 30.37
CA HIS A 83 14.77 8.64 31.47
C HIS A 83 16.02 8.20 32.26
N ILE A 84 16.19 8.72 33.48
CA ILE A 84 17.39 8.48 34.30
C ILE A 84 17.29 7.17 35.11
N GLY A 85 16.07 6.64 35.25
CA GLY A 85 15.81 5.32 35.83
C GLY A 85 14.68 5.29 36.85
N GLU A 86 14.36 4.07 37.28
CA GLU A 86 13.36 3.79 38.31
C GLU A 86 14.07 3.48 39.64
N SER A 87 13.81 4.30 40.67
CA SER A 87 14.10 3.90 42.05
C SER A 87 12.86 3.22 42.63
N ARG A 88 13.02 2.39 43.67
CA ARG A 88 11.97 1.53 44.30
C ARG A 88 10.63 2.22 44.61
N SER A 89 10.53 3.55 44.52
CA SER A 89 9.32 4.35 44.76
C SER A 89 9.13 5.56 43.84
N MET A 90 9.92 5.72 42.76
CA MET A 90 9.87 6.94 41.92
C MET A 90 10.57 6.75 40.58
N THR A 91 9.95 7.25 39.52
CA THR A 91 10.59 7.37 38.21
C THR A 91 11.07 8.79 38.00
N ASN A 92 12.35 8.92 37.66
CA ASN A 92 13.01 10.21 37.53
C ASN A 92 13.37 10.49 36.07
N PHE A 93 12.95 11.66 35.60
CA PHE A 93 13.34 12.20 34.30
C PHE A 93 14.41 13.27 34.49
N GLY A 94 15.42 13.26 33.64
CA GLY A 94 16.43 14.29 33.54
C GLY A 94 16.07 15.28 32.46
N ILE A 95 16.02 16.56 32.80
CA ILE A 95 15.84 17.63 31.82
C ILE A 95 17.18 18.35 31.67
N GLU A 96 17.72 18.36 30.45
CA GLU A 96 18.96 19.06 30.16
C GLU A 96 18.72 20.57 30.12
N ILE A 97 19.42 21.31 30.98
CA ILE A 97 19.32 22.77 31.02
C ILE A 97 20.35 23.37 30.06
N PRO A 98 19.95 24.26 29.13
CA PRO A 98 20.88 24.91 28.22
C PRO A 98 21.94 25.74 28.95
N LYS A 99 23.22 25.51 28.62
CA LYS A 99 24.39 26.18 29.23
C LYS A 99 24.36 27.71 29.09
N GLU A 100 23.68 28.24 28.08
CA GLU A 100 23.57 29.69 27.82
C GLU A 100 22.73 30.46 28.87
N LYS A 101 22.03 29.75 29.75
CA LYS A 101 21.13 30.34 30.76
C LYS A 101 21.73 30.39 32.17
N ILE A 102 22.99 29.96 32.35
CA ILE A 102 23.70 30.01 33.64
C ILE A 102 23.62 31.42 34.26
N GLY A 103 23.36 31.49 35.57
CA GLY A 103 23.26 32.74 36.33
C GLY A 103 22.02 33.59 36.05
N LYS A 104 21.08 33.11 35.22
CA LYS A 104 19.81 33.78 34.92
C LYS A 104 18.63 32.98 35.45
N ARG A 105 17.51 33.69 35.65
CA ARG A 105 16.22 33.05 35.90
C ARG A 105 15.77 32.31 34.64
N LEU A 106 15.53 31.00 34.77
CA LEU A 106 15.02 30.16 33.70
C LEU A 106 13.59 29.76 34.00
N LYS A 107 12.75 29.83 32.97
CA LYS A 107 11.37 29.40 33.00
C LYS A 107 11.18 28.34 31.93
N PHE A 108 10.62 27.19 32.29
CA PHE A 108 10.30 26.13 31.34
C PHE A 108 9.05 25.39 31.79
N THR A 109 8.37 24.75 30.84
CA THR A 109 7.15 23.98 31.06
C THR A 109 7.42 22.51 30.79
N VAL A 110 7.03 21.66 31.74
CA VAL A 110 7.02 20.21 31.61
C VAL A 110 5.58 19.77 31.43
N SER A 111 5.27 19.16 30.28
CA SER A 111 3.96 18.60 29.98
C SER A 111 4.00 17.08 30.10
N SER A 112 3.25 16.53 31.05
CA SER A 112 3.15 15.09 31.30
C SER A 112 1.73 14.60 31.04
N PHE A 113 1.58 13.51 30.31
CA PHE A 113 0.29 12.94 29.92
C PHE A 113 0.08 11.58 30.60
N PHE A 114 -1.05 11.43 31.29
CA PHE A 114 -1.42 10.23 32.03
C PHE A 114 -2.72 9.65 31.51
N THR A 115 -2.79 8.32 31.44
CA THR A 115 -3.91 7.58 30.84
C THR A 115 -4.52 6.62 31.88
N GLY A 116 -5.83 6.38 31.81
CA GLY A 116 -6.48 5.41 32.72
C GLY A 116 -6.54 5.81 34.21
N VAL A 117 -6.31 7.09 34.53
CA VAL A 117 -6.38 7.60 35.92
C VAL A 117 -7.82 7.89 36.35
N LEU A 118 -8.69 8.33 35.42
CA LEU A 118 -10.09 8.62 35.70
C LEU A 118 -10.90 7.35 35.84
N LYS A 119 -11.72 7.29 36.91
CA LYS A 119 -12.59 6.14 37.18
C LYS A 119 -14.06 6.56 37.14
N PRO A 120 -14.90 5.95 36.29
CA PRO A 120 -16.32 6.23 36.30
C PRO A 120 -16.97 5.88 37.65
N LYS A 121 -17.73 6.81 38.21
CA LYS A 121 -18.40 6.68 39.51
C LYS A 121 -19.79 7.35 39.45
N PRO A 122 -20.87 6.59 39.26
CA PRO A 122 -20.96 5.12 39.33
C PRO A 122 -20.32 4.42 38.12
N ALA A 123 -19.87 3.19 38.32
CA ALA A 123 -19.23 2.38 37.27
C ALA A 123 -20.22 1.86 36.22
N LYS A 124 -21.53 1.91 36.51
CA LYS A 124 -22.62 1.49 35.63
C LYS A 124 -23.68 2.60 35.60
N ILE A 125 -24.19 2.91 34.42
CA ILE A 125 -25.20 3.96 34.18
C ILE A 125 -26.27 3.49 33.19
N LEU A 126 -27.50 3.99 33.34
CA LEU A 126 -28.56 3.80 32.36
C LEU A 126 -28.31 4.68 31.12
N GLN A 127 -29.03 4.40 30.03
CA GLN A 127 -28.89 5.16 28.78
C GLN A 127 -29.18 6.67 28.93
N ALA A 128 -30.06 7.05 29.85
CA ALA A 128 -30.47 8.44 30.09
C ALA A 128 -29.62 9.17 31.14
N ASP A 129 -28.74 8.45 31.83
CA ASP A 129 -27.95 9.01 32.92
C ASP A 129 -26.75 9.81 32.41
N LYS A 130 -26.28 10.73 33.24
CA LYS A 130 -25.03 11.46 33.02
C LYS A 130 -23.84 10.65 33.54
N GLN A 131 -22.70 10.78 32.87
CA GLN A 131 -21.45 10.16 33.32
C GLN A 131 -20.72 11.06 34.32
N PHE A 132 -20.42 10.51 35.49
CA PHE A 132 -19.59 11.13 36.51
C PHE A 132 -18.30 10.33 36.72
N VAL A 133 -17.21 11.03 37.02
CA VAL A 133 -15.88 10.42 37.20
C VAL A 133 -15.21 10.91 38.47
N GLU A 134 -14.45 10.01 39.09
CA GLU A 134 -13.58 10.31 40.22
C GLU A 134 -12.16 10.55 39.71
N PHE A 135 -11.58 11.67 40.13
CA PHE A 135 -10.19 12.03 39.89
C PHE A 135 -9.49 12.31 41.22
N ILE A 136 -8.29 11.73 41.39
CA ILE A 136 -7.48 11.86 42.61
C ILE A 136 -6.09 12.30 42.17
N THR A 137 -5.59 13.40 42.75
CA THR A 137 -4.27 13.94 42.40
C THR A 137 -3.60 14.64 43.57
N ASN A 138 -2.28 14.78 43.50
CA ASN A 138 -1.51 15.61 44.41
C ASN A 138 -1.51 17.06 43.95
N VAL A 139 -1.95 17.99 44.82
CA VAL A 139 -1.98 19.42 44.54
C VAL A 139 -0.76 20.19 45.07
N ALA A 140 0.09 19.55 45.89
CA ALA A 140 1.24 20.20 46.54
C ALA A 140 2.51 20.31 45.68
N TYR A 141 2.48 19.93 44.41
CA TYR A 141 3.64 19.77 43.52
C TYR A 141 4.71 18.80 44.07
N PHE A 142 4.87 17.67 43.40
CA PHE A 142 5.81 16.64 43.80
C PHE A 142 7.18 16.90 43.16
N SER A 143 8.15 17.46 43.90
CA SER A 143 9.50 17.77 43.41
C SER A 143 10.61 17.26 44.30
N THR A 144 11.78 16.99 43.71
CA THR A 144 13.04 16.68 44.42
C THR A 144 13.61 17.91 45.13
N TYR A 145 13.27 19.10 44.66
CA TYR A 145 13.78 20.38 45.13
C TYR A 145 12.76 21.11 46.01
N PRO A 146 13.22 21.90 47.00
CA PRO A 146 12.35 22.77 47.77
C PRO A 146 11.76 23.86 46.87
N THR A 147 10.48 24.17 47.07
CA THR A 147 9.75 25.14 46.25
C THR A 147 9.20 26.29 47.08
N LYS A 148 9.54 27.54 46.73
CA LYS A 148 9.12 28.73 47.50
C LYS A 148 7.63 29.02 47.37
N ARG A 149 7.08 28.88 46.16
CA ARG A 149 5.68 29.18 45.86
C ARG A 149 5.11 28.18 44.84
N VAL A 150 3.98 27.57 45.17
CA VAL A 150 3.24 26.65 44.28
C VAL A 150 1.81 27.11 44.12
N VAL A 151 1.33 27.17 42.88
CA VAL A 151 -0.08 27.40 42.56
C VAL A 151 -0.56 26.28 41.65
N THR A 152 -1.59 25.55 42.07
CA THR A 152 -2.13 24.42 41.31
C THR A 152 -3.54 24.73 40.82
N THR A 153 -3.77 24.72 39.51
CA THR A 153 -5.09 24.93 38.90
C THR A 153 -5.57 23.64 38.25
N VAL A 154 -6.67 23.09 38.75
CA VAL A 154 -7.33 21.91 38.18
C VAL A 154 -8.46 22.37 37.27
N VAL A 155 -8.40 22.00 35.99
CA VAL A 155 -9.41 22.29 34.97
C VAL A 155 -10.23 21.02 34.74
N LEU A 156 -11.49 21.05 35.14
CA LEU A 156 -12.44 19.95 34.96
C LEU A 156 -13.25 20.15 33.66
N SER A 157 -13.90 19.07 33.21
CA SER A 157 -14.87 19.15 32.10
C SER A 157 -16.03 20.09 32.43
N ARG A 158 -16.69 20.57 31.37
CA ARG A 158 -17.92 21.36 31.53
C ARG A 158 -19.01 20.47 32.09
N GLY A 159 -19.65 20.89 33.17
CA GLY A 159 -20.73 20.16 33.79
C GLY A 159 -20.80 20.40 35.29
N GLU A 160 -21.56 19.56 35.96
CA GLU A 160 -21.73 19.62 37.41
C GLU A 160 -20.50 19.05 38.15
N VAL A 161 -20.05 19.74 39.19
CA VAL A 161 -19.00 19.25 40.10
C VAL A 161 -19.65 18.91 41.43
N LEU A 162 -19.86 17.61 41.66
CA LEU A 162 -20.53 17.07 42.84
C LEU A 162 -19.67 17.20 44.10
N TYR A 163 -18.36 16.98 43.98
CA TYR A 163 -17.44 17.05 45.11
C TYR A 163 -16.06 17.54 44.67
N TYR A 164 -15.44 18.35 45.52
CA TYR A 164 -14.03 18.69 45.47
C TYR A 164 -13.51 18.84 46.89
N THR A 165 -12.24 18.52 47.12
CA THR A 165 -11.61 18.68 48.44
C THR A 165 -11.45 20.16 48.78
N SER A 166 -12.24 20.67 49.72
CA SER A 166 -12.22 22.06 50.22
C SER A 166 -11.30 22.28 51.42
N ASP A 167 -10.83 21.20 52.05
CA ASP A 167 -10.09 21.26 53.32
C ASP A 167 -8.64 21.73 53.14
N ILE A 168 -8.11 21.62 51.91
CA ILE A 168 -6.77 22.09 51.55
C ILE A 168 -6.85 23.58 51.18
N GLN A 169 -6.71 24.44 52.18
CA GLN A 169 -6.74 25.90 52.01
C GLN A 169 -5.35 26.47 51.64
N PRO A 170 -5.28 27.58 50.88
CA PRO A 170 -6.41 28.29 50.25
C PRO A 170 -6.92 27.58 48.99
N VAL A 171 -8.24 27.55 48.80
CA VAL A 171 -8.90 26.98 47.60
C VAL A 171 -9.99 27.89 47.06
N HIS A 172 -9.99 28.12 45.75
CA HIS A 172 -10.98 28.93 45.06
C HIS A 172 -11.53 28.19 43.85
N LYS A 173 -12.86 28.01 43.80
CA LYS A 173 -13.58 27.43 42.67
C LYS A 173 -14.15 28.53 41.78
N THR A 174 -13.93 28.44 40.48
CA THR A 174 -14.50 29.31 39.46
C THR A 174 -15.02 28.45 38.30
N ALA A 175 -16.33 28.24 38.25
CA ALA A 175 -16.98 27.33 37.30
C ALA A 175 -16.35 25.92 37.34
N SER A 176 -15.71 25.49 36.25
CA SER A 176 -15.02 24.19 36.13
C SER A 176 -13.52 24.24 36.51
N LYS A 177 -13.00 25.39 36.96
CA LYS A 177 -11.61 25.55 37.40
C LYS A 177 -11.53 25.62 38.92
N ILE A 178 -10.65 24.86 39.53
CA ILE A 178 -10.41 24.86 40.97
C ILE A 178 -8.93 25.18 41.21
N LYS A 179 -8.68 26.29 41.89
CA LYS A 179 -7.34 26.80 42.18
C LYS A 179 -6.99 26.50 43.63
N TYR A 180 -5.90 25.78 43.83
CA TYR A 180 -5.27 25.50 45.12
C TYR A 180 -4.01 26.33 45.29
N GLY A 181 -3.78 26.81 46.51
CA GLY A 181 -2.67 27.69 46.81
C GLY A 181 -2.96 29.17 46.51
N PRO A 182 -1.99 30.06 46.71
CA PRO A 182 -0.56 29.76 46.78
C PRO A 182 -0.16 28.98 48.05
N PHE A 183 0.59 27.90 47.87
CA PHE A 183 1.30 27.23 48.95
C PHE A 183 2.71 27.79 49.02
N GLU A 184 3.12 28.25 50.21
CA GLU A 184 4.45 28.81 50.44
C GLU A 184 5.38 27.78 51.08
N ASN A 185 6.65 27.82 50.71
CA ASN A 185 7.75 27.01 51.27
C ASN A 185 7.42 25.50 51.34
N VAL A 186 7.06 24.94 50.19
CA VAL A 186 6.74 23.51 50.05
C VAL A 186 8.02 22.68 50.14
N PRO A 187 8.10 21.69 51.06
CA PRO A 187 9.26 20.82 51.18
C PRO A 187 9.37 19.85 49.99
N PRO A 188 10.56 19.28 49.73
CA PRO A 188 10.71 18.21 48.75
C PRO A 188 9.73 17.05 49.00
N PHE A 189 9.17 16.51 47.92
CA PHE A 189 8.24 15.38 47.91
C PHE A 189 6.94 15.57 48.72
N ASP A 190 6.45 16.81 48.90
CA ASP A 190 5.19 17.07 49.59
C ASP A 190 4.00 16.39 48.88
N LYS A 191 3.07 15.85 49.68
CA LYS A 191 1.87 15.15 49.21
C LYS A 191 0.63 15.71 49.91
N ARG A 192 -0.20 16.43 49.16
CA ARG A 192 -1.55 16.86 49.56
C ARG A 192 -2.55 16.36 48.53
N ILE A 193 -3.26 15.30 48.89
CA ILE A 193 -4.14 14.61 47.95
C ILE A 193 -5.51 15.28 47.91
N ALA A 194 -5.89 15.79 46.74
CA ALA A 194 -7.23 16.29 46.46
C ALA A 194 -8.03 15.26 45.66
N ARG A 195 -9.33 15.19 45.93
CA ARG A 195 -10.29 14.33 45.22
C ARG A 195 -11.36 15.19 44.59
N PHE A 196 -11.78 14.80 43.39
CA PHE A 196 -12.81 15.46 42.59
C PHE A 196 -13.81 14.43 42.10
N ASN A 197 -15.09 14.79 42.14
CA ASN A 197 -16.17 14.04 41.52
C ASN A 197 -17.00 15.01 40.67
N TYR A 198 -17.03 14.79 39.36
CA TYR A 198 -17.59 15.72 38.40
C TYR A 198 -18.13 15.02 37.16
N GLU A 199 -19.05 15.70 36.48
CA GLU A 199 -19.67 15.27 35.22
C GLU A 199 -18.65 15.35 34.09
N ASN A 200 -18.37 14.21 33.46
CA ASN A 200 -17.51 14.15 32.27
C ASN A 200 -18.20 13.33 31.18
N GLY A 201 -18.85 14.04 30.26
CA GLY A 201 -19.49 13.48 29.08
C GLY A 201 -18.55 13.29 27.88
N SER A 202 -17.24 13.50 28.03
CA SER A 202 -16.30 13.16 26.96
C SER A 202 -16.34 11.65 26.70
N PRO A 203 -16.24 11.19 25.44
CA PRO A 203 -16.18 9.77 25.14
C PRO A 203 -14.82 9.18 25.56
N PHE A 204 -14.85 8.15 26.40
CA PHE A 204 -13.65 7.48 26.90
C PHE A 204 -13.23 6.37 25.94
N LEU A 205 -13.06 6.73 24.66
CA LEU A 205 -12.61 5.78 23.65
C LEU A 205 -11.12 5.51 23.78
N ALA A 206 -10.75 4.24 23.70
CA ALA A 206 -9.37 3.83 23.47
C ALA A 206 -9.31 2.75 22.40
N VAL A 207 -8.24 2.79 21.62
CA VAL A 207 -7.85 1.69 20.75
C VAL A 207 -7.13 0.66 21.61
N THR A 208 -7.83 -0.42 21.94
CA THR A 208 -7.29 -1.54 22.73
C THR A 208 -6.16 -2.26 22.01
N ASN A 209 -6.22 -2.39 20.69
CA ASN A 209 -5.14 -2.95 19.88
C ASN A 209 -5.19 -2.35 18.47
N LEU A 210 -4.06 -1.79 18.04
CA LEU A 210 -3.85 -1.28 16.70
C LEU A 210 -2.78 -2.12 15.98
N GLU A 211 -3.19 -2.93 15.02
CA GLU A 211 -2.24 -3.57 14.10
C GLU A 211 -2.13 -2.71 12.85
N ARG A 212 -0.98 -2.06 12.65
CA ARG A 212 -0.70 -1.23 11.48
C ARG A 212 0.25 -1.96 10.56
N LEU A 213 -0.24 -2.36 9.40
CA LEU A 213 0.55 -3.02 8.36
C LEU A 213 0.87 -2.02 7.24
N ILE A 214 2.15 -1.87 6.94
CA ILE A 214 2.65 -1.03 5.84
C ILE A 214 3.36 -1.95 4.85
N GLU A 215 2.77 -2.17 3.69
CA GLU A 215 3.36 -2.97 2.62
C GLU A 215 3.92 -2.09 1.51
N ILE A 216 5.21 -2.24 1.28
CA ILE A 216 5.95 -1.45 0.30
C ILE A 216 6.00 -2.21 -1.02
N SER A 217 5.65 -1.55 -2.12
CA SER A 217 5.84 -2.09 -3.47
C SER A 217 6.69 -1.14 -4.33
N HIS A 218 7.84 -1.62 -4.80
CA HIS A 218 8.68 -0.87 -5.73
C HIS A 218 8.04 -0.68 -7.11
N TRP A 219 6.90 -1.34 -7.39
CA TRP A 219 6.09 -1.07 -8.58
C TRP A 219 5.34 0.28 -8.51
N GLY A 220 5.33 0.96 -7.35
CA GLY A 220 4.94 2.37 -7.25
C GLY A 220 3.90 2.70 -6.17
N ASN A 221 3.50 1.73 -5.36
CA ASN A 221 2.46 1.90 -4.32
C ASN A 221 2.96 1.49 -2.94
N ILE A 222 2.47 2.15 -1.91
CA ILE A 222 2.59 1.70 -0.52
C ILE A 222 1.16 1.51 0.00
N ALA A 223 0.85 0.28 0.42
CA ALA A 223 -0.45 -0.05 1.00
C ALA A 223 -0.36 0.02 2.53
N VAL A 224 -1.31 0.71 3.15
CA VAL A 224 -1.43 0.80 4.61
C VAL A 224 -2.75 0.17 5.02
N GLU A 225 -2.72 -0.79 5.94
CA GLU A 225 -3.91 -1.39 6.55
C GLU A 225 -3.83 -1.23 8.07
N ASN A 226 -4.80 -0.52 8.65
CA ASN A 226 -4.95 -0.41 10.10
C ASN A 226 -6.10 -1.31 10.55
N LYS A 227 -5.81 -2.34 11.33
CA LYS A 227 -6.82 -3.12 12.05
C LYS A 227 -6.99 -2.53 13.44
N VAL A 228 -8.18 -2.00 13.71
CA VAL A 228 -8.43 -1.15 14.86
C VAL A 228 -9.46 -1.83 15.77
N SER A 229 -9.02 -2.24 16.97
CA SER A 229 -9.90 -2.73 18.03
C SER A 229 -10.19 -1.60 19.01
N ILE A 230 -11.41 -1.06 19.01
CA ILE A 230 -11.80 0.08 19.85
C ILE A 230 -12.74 -0.37 20.98
N ARG A 231 -12.56 0.22 22.15
CA ARG A 231 -13.47 0.06 23.29
C ARG A 231 -13.78 1.42 23.92
N ASN A 232 -15.02 1.59 24.35
CA ASN A 232 -15.39 2.71 25.23
C ASN A 232 -15.19 2.29 26.70
N TYR A 233 -14.23 2.91 27.38
CA TYR A 233 -13.88 2.68 28.79
C TYR A 233 -14.72 3.51 29.78
N GLY A 234 -15.70 4.26 29.31
CA GLY A 234 -16.64 5.01 30.14
C GLY A 234 -17.50 4.13 31.05
N ALA A 235 -18.41 4.76 31.79
CA ALA A 235 -19.34 4.05 32.66
C ALA A 235 -20.16 3.02 31.86
N ARG A 236 -20.21 1.78 32.34
CA ARG A 236 -20.82 0.67 31.58
C ARG A 236 -22.32 0.87 31.48
N LEU A 237 -22.88 0.67 30.28
CA LEU A 237 -24.33 0.68 30.12
C LEU A 237 -24.95 -0.48 30.92
N THR A 238 -25.93 -0.16 31.75
CA THR A 238 -26.78 -1.13 32.44
C THR A 238 -28.23 -0.96 32.01
N GLY A 239 -29.02 -2.02 32.10
CA GLY A 239 -30.39 -2.04 31.58
C GLY A 239 -30.47 -2.19 30.05
N PRO A 240 -31.69 -2.11 29.48
CA PRO A 240 -31.90 -2.28 28.05
C PRO A 240 -31.42 -1.05 27.26
N PHE A 241 -30.89 -1.28 26.06
CA PHE A 241 -30.68 -0.24 25.07
C PHE A 241 -31.97 0.01 24.27
N SER A 242 -32.44 1.24 24.25
CA SER A 242 -33.61 1.69 23.49
C SER A 242 -33.17 2.50 22.27
N ARG A 243 -33.37 1.93 21.08
CA ARG A 243 -33.10 2.63 19.81
C ARG A 243 -34.00 3.85 19.63
N LEU A 244 -35.26 3.78 20.08
CA LEU A 244 -36.21 4.88 20.00
C LEU A 244 -35.72 6.09 20.80
N ASP A 245 -35.28 5.87 22.04
CA ASP A 245 -34.80 6.96 22.89
C ASP A 245 -33.47 7.51 22.36
N TYR A 246 -32.61 6.64 21.80
CA TYR A 246 -31.38 7.06 21.16
C TYR A 246 -31.62 7.99 19.96
N GLN A 247 -32.62 7.68 19.13
CA GLN A 247 -33.03 8.53 18.01
C GLN A 247 -33.62 9.87 18.47
N ARG A 248 -34.18 9.94 19.67
CA ARG A 248 -34.63 11.18 20.33
C ARG A 248 -33.51 11.98 21.00
N GLY A 249 -32.26 11.51 20.95
CA GLY A 249 -31.11 12.19 21.52
C GLY A 249 -30.63 11.66 22.88
N VAL A 250 -31.35 10.71 23.48
CA VAL A 250 -31.04 10.21 24.82
C VAL A 250 -29.80 9.31 24.78
N GLY A 251 -28.78 9.66 25.58
CA GLY A 251 -27.52 8.92 25.69
C GLY A 251 -26.50 9.21 24.58
N GLN A 252 -26.79 10.13 23.64
CA GLN A 252 -25.84 10.49 22.58
C GLN A 252 -24.58 11.19 23.11
N GLN A 253 -24.68 11.89 24.25
CA GLN A 253 -23.53 12.58 24.86
C GLN A 253 -22.47 11.62 25.40
N ILE A 254 -22.88 10.46 25.91
CA ILE A 254 -22.00 9.47 26.57
C ILE A 254 -21.60 8.31 25.65
N SER A 255 -21.98 8.37 24.38
CA SER A 255 -21.73 7.34 23.39
C SER A 255 -21.08 7.91 22.14
N VAL A 256 -20.43 7.06 21.35
CA VAL A 256 -19.80 7.48 20.09
C VAL A 256 -20.48 6.81 18.90
N ALA A 257 -21.12 7.61 18.07
CA ALA A 257 -21.74 7.15 16.83
C ALA A 257 -20.81 7.23 15.61
N THR A 258 -19.89 8.20 15.61
CA THR A 258 -19.01 8.48 14.47
C THR A 258 -17.60 8.78 14.97
N ILE A 259 -16.62 8.30 14.24
CA ILE A 259 -15.20 8.46 14.51
C ILE A 259 -14.59 9.22 13.33
N LYS A 260 -13.86 10.29 13.61
CA LYS A 260 -13.25 11.15 12.59
C LYS A 260 -11.75 10.87 12.52
N SER A 261 -11.32 10.18 11.48
CA SER A 261 -9.92 9.94 11.16
C SER A 261 -9.42 10.92 10.09
N VAL A 262 -8.12 11.18 10.09
CA VAL A 262 -7.46 12.03 9.10
C VAL A 262 -6.34 11.24 8.45
N LEU A 263 -6.44 11.08 7.14
CA LEU A 263 -5.47 10.38 6.31
C LEU A 263 -4.62 11.40 5.51
N PRO A 264 -3.45 10.98 5.00
CA PRO A 264 -2.64 11.83 4.12
C PRO A 264 -3.40 12.28 2.87
N ALA A 265 -3.05 13.45 2.32
CA ALA A 265 -3.71 14.03 1.15
C ALA A 265 -3.68 13.12 -0.09
N SER A 266 -2.66 12.27 -0.19
CA SER A 266 -2.43 11.36 -1.31
C SER A 266 -3.08 9.99 -1.13
N ALA A 267 -3.86 9.80 -0.06
CA ALA A 267 -4.59 8.55 0.19
C ALA A 267 -5.59 8.25 -0.95
N ARG A 268 -5.51 7.03 -1.48
CA ARG A 268 -6.36 6.48 -2.54
C ARG A 268 -6.88 5.11 -2.14
N ASP A 269 -7.88 4.62 -2.85
CA ASP A 269 -8.46 3.28 -2.67
C ASP A 269 -8.81 2.97 -1.20
N ILE A 270 -9.41 3.95 -0.52
CA ILE A 270 -9.78 3.84 0.89
C ILE A 270 -10.89 2.80 1.02
N TYR A 271 -10.69 1.81 1.89
CA TYR A 271 -11.71 0.83 2.23
C TYR A 271 -11.91 0.75 3.75
N TYR A 272 -13.17 0.54 4.12
CA TYR A 272 -13.62 0.43 5.51
C TYR A 272 -14.51 -0.80 5.65
N ARG A 273 -14.01 -1.80 6.37
CA ARG A 273 -14.66 -3.12 6.52
C ARG A 273 -14.50 -3.65 7.93
N ASP A 274 -15.28 -4.65 8.29
CA ASP A 274 -15.07 -5.46 9.49
C ASP A 274 -14.86 -6.93 9.12
N GLU A 275 -14.91 -7.82 10.11
CA GLU A 275 -14.74 -9.26 9.93
C GLU A 275 -15.85 -9.88 9.06
N ILE A 276 -17.04 -9.26 9.02
CA ILE A 276 -18.21 -9.79 8.31
C ILE A 276 -18.45 -9.11 6.95
N GLY A 277 -17.64 -8.11 6.60
CA GLY A 277 -17.62 -7.51 5.27
C GLY A 277 -17.59 -5.99 5.27
N ASN A 278 -18.03 -5.41 4.17
CA ASN A 278 -18.00 -3.97 3.98
C ASN A 278 -18.95 -3.23 4.95
N ILE A 279 -18.55 -2.03 5.38
CA ILE A 279 -19.42 -1.11 6.10
C ILE A 279 -19.64 0.12 5.23
N SER A 280 -20.87 0.35 4.78
CA SER A 280 -21.20 1.46 3.87
C SER A 280 -21.37 2.81 4.58
N THR A 281 -21.42 2.83 5.91
CA THR A 281 -21.61 4.04 6.71
C THR A 281 -20.29 4.77 6.96
N SER A 282 -19.72 5.32 5.88
CA SER A 282 -18.52 6.16 5.90
C SER A 282 -18.65 7.36 4.98
N ILE A 283 -18.03 8.48 5.33
CA ILE A 283 -17.97 9.69 4.50
C ILE A 283 -16.50 10.08 4.33
N VAL A 284 -16.06 10.19 3.08
CA VAL A 284 -14.72 10.66 2.73
C VAL A 284 -14.82 12.09 2.23
N LYS A 285 -14.05 12.99 2.83
CA LYS A 285 -14.00 14.40 2.48
C LYS A 285 -12.55 14.79 2.17
N PRO A 286 -12.17 14.87 0.88
CA PRO A 286 -10.84 15.34 0.51
C PRO A 286 -10.69 16.83 0.85
N LEU A 287 -9.59 17.18 1.49
CA LEU A 287 -9.15 18.54 1.77
C LEU A 287 -7.85 18.82 1.00
N TYR A 288 -7.39 20.07 1.02
CA TYR A 288 -6.16 20.46 0.34
C TYR A 288 -4.91 19.76 0.89
N SER A 289 -4.84 19.56 2.21
CA SER A 289 -3.66 19.02 2.90
C SER A 289 -3.87 17.63 3.53
N SER A 290 -5.07 17.07 3.45
CA SER A 290 -5.42 15.79 4.08
C SER A 290 -6.72 15.23 3.51
N VAL A 291 -7.07 14.00 3.88
CA VAL A 291 -8.37 13.41 3.60
C VAL A 291 -9.06 13.10 4.92
N GLU A 292 -10.18 13.76 5.19
CA GLU A 292 -11.01 13.43 6.36
C GLU A 292 -11.87 12.21 6.05
N VAL A 293 -11.84 11.23 6.95
CA VAL A 293 -12.66 10.02 6.85
C VAL A 293 -13.50 9.90 8.12
N LEU A 294 -14.80 10.11 7.97
CA LEU A 294 -15.78 9.85 9.02
C LEU A 294 -16.24 8.40 8.90
N VAL A 295 -15.90 7.56 9.87
CA VAL A 295 -16.37 6.18 9.94
C VAL A 295 -17.43 6.06 11.02
N ALA A 296 -18.58 5.50 10.68
CA ALA A 296 -19.60 5.13 11.65
C ALA A 296 -19.55 3.61 11.85
N PRO A 297 -19.27 3.12 13.07
CA PRO A 297 -19.43 1.70 13.39
C PRO A 297 -20.89 1.25 13.19
N ARG A 298 -21.12 -0.06 13.11
CA ARG A 298 -22.49 -0.62 12.91
C ARG A 298 -23.47 -0.24 14.02
N PHE A 299 -22.97 0.07 15.21
CA PHE A 299 -23.74 0.49 16.38
C PHE A 299 -22.97 1.56 17.18
N PRO A 300 -23.67 2.46 17.88
CA PRO A 300 -23.01 3.48 18.71
C PRO A 300 -22.29 2.83 19.89
N LEU A 301 -21.12 3.33 20.26
CA LEU A 301 -20.30 2.76 21.33
C LEU A 301 -20.65 3.39 22.67
N PHE A 302 -21.53 2.73 23.44
CA PHE A 302 -21.73 3.03 24.85
C PHE A 302 -20.59 2.45 25.72
N GLY A 303 -20.47 2.94 26.95
CA GLY A 303 -19.45 2.45 27.88
C GLY A 303 -19.50 0.93 28.06
N GLY A 304 -18.34 0.30 27.94
CA GLY A 304 -18.15 -1.14 27.97
C GLY A 304 -18.24 -1.83 26.61
N TRP A 305 -18.83 -1.21 25.59
CA TRP A 305 -18.95 -1.79 24.25
C TRP A 305 -17.62 -1.72 23.51
N LYS A 306 -17.40 -2.68 22.62
CA LYS A 306 -16.21 -2.79 21.77
C LYS A 306 -16.63 -2.99 20.31
N THR A 307 -15.80 -2.51 19.40
CA THR A 307 -15.94 -2.75 17.96
C THR A 307 -14.57 -3.01 17.36
N PHE A 308 -14.57 -3.71 16.25
CA PHE A 308 -13.39 -3.94 15.43
C PHE A 308 -13.70 -3.48 14.01
N PHE A 309 -12.74 -2.84 13.38
CA PHE A 309 -12.80 -2.54 11.95
C PHE A 309 -11.40 -2.46 11.35
N ILE A 310 -11.36 -2.52 10.04
CA ILE A 310 -10.17 -2.39 9.22
C ILE A 310 -10.35 -1.15 8.35
N LEU A 311 -9.41 -0.22 8.47
CA LEU A 311 -9.31 0.97 7.64
C LEU A 311 -8.00 0.89 6.86
N GLY A 312 -8.10 0.68 5.56
CA GLY A 312 -6.93 0.62 4.68
C GLY A 312 -7.00 1.61 3.55
N TYR A 313 -5.83 1.98 3.04
CA TYR A 313 -5.66 2.95 1.96
C TYR A 313 -4.29 2.76 1.29
N ASN A 314 -4.18 3.30 0.07
CA ASN A 314 -2.96 3.32 -0.72
C ASN A 314 -2.37 4.73 -0.78
N VAL A 315 -1.05 4.84 -0.78
CA VAL A 315 -0.34 6.09 -1.07
C VAL A 315 0.73 5.87 -2.14
N PRO A 316 0.97 6.86 -3.01
CA PRO A 316 1.98 6.75 -4.03
C PRO A 316 3.38 6.69 -3.42
N ALA A 317 4.21 5.72 -3.86
CA ALA A 317 5.49 5.46 -3.24
C ALA A 317 6.47 6.65 -3.30
N HIS A 318 6.40 7.49 -4.33
CA HIS A 318 7.34 8.60 -4.54
C HIS A 318 7.28 9.71 -3.48
N GLU A 319 6.20 9.78 -2.69
CA GLU A 319 6.06 10.78 -1.62
C GLU A 319 6.80 10.37 -0.34
N TYR A 320 6.87 9.06 -0.06
CA TYR A 320 7.38 8.51 1.21
C TYR A 320 8.67 7.70 1.04
N LEU A 321 8.99 7.26 -0.19
CA LEU A 321 10.14 6.43 -0.50
C LEU A 321 11.22 7.22 -1.25
N TYR A 322 12.35 7.42 -0.57
CA TYR A 322 13.52 8.11 -1.10
C TYR A 322 14.56 7.12 -1.59
N ARG A 323 15.22 7.41 -2.72
CA ARG A 323 16.22 6.52 -3.33
C ARG A 323 17.53 7.23 -3.60
N LYS A 324 18.64 6.59 -3.21
CA LYS A 324 20.02 6.96 -3.58
C LYS A 324 20.77 5.72 -4.08
N GLY A 325 20.87 5.56 -5.39
CA GLY A 325 21.45 4.35 -6.00
C GLY A 325 20.60 3.11 -5.69
N SER A 326 21.20 2.12 -5.03
CA SER A 326 20.53 0.89 -4.55
C SER A 326 20.05 0.98 -3.10
N SER A 327 20.24 2.12 -2.42
CA SER A 327 19.76 2.36 -1.07
C SER A 327 18.43 3.12 -1.10
N PHE A 328 17.49 2.65 -0.29
CA PHE A 328 16.15 3.18 -0.13
C PHE A 328 15.94 3.62 1.32
N GLY A 329 15.19 4.70 1.50
CA GLY A 329 14.74 5.19 2.80
C GLY A 329 13.23 5.43 2.75
N LEU A 330 12.46 4.68 3.52
CA LEU A 330 11.03 4.91 3.73
C LEU A 330 10.86 5.81 4.95
N LYS A 331 10.18 6.94 4.82
CA LYS A 331 9.79 7.79 5.95
C LYS A 331 8.27 7.89 6.03
N MET A 332 7.67 7.44 7.13
CA MET A 332 6.22 7.47 7.34
C MET A 332 5.89 7.66 8.81
N SER A 333 4.67 8.10 9.10
CA SER A 333 4.18 8.25 10.47
C SER A 333 3.93 6.89 11.13
N PHE A 334 4.38 6.77 12.38
CA PHE A 334 4.30 5.55 13.19
C PHE A 334 2.86 5.09 13.42
N MET A 335 1.92 6.04 13.49
CA MET A 335 0.50 5.81 13.66
C MET A 335 -0.28 6.94 12.97
N ASP A 336 -1.46 6.64 12.43
CA ASP A 336 -2.36 7.66 11.87
C ASP A 336 -3.21 8.33 12.94
N PHE A 337 -3.72 9.53 12.61
CA PHE A 337 -4.75 10.15 13.41
C PHE A 337 -6.09 9.44 13.22
N LEU A 338 -6.60 8.79 14.28
CA LEU A 338 -7.86 8.05 14.25
C LEU A 338 -9.05 8.85 14.80
N TYR A 339 -8.85 9.60 15.89
CA TYR A 339 -9.86 10.47 16.50
C TYR A 339 -9.20 11.47 17.48
N GLU A 340 -9.95 12.49 17.90
CA GLU A 340 -9.50 13.49 18.89
C GLU A 340 -9.29 12.85 20.27
N GLU A 341 -8.30 13.32 21.04
CA GLU A 341 -7.92 12.67 22.31
C GLU A 341 -7.57 11.18 22.11
N LEU A 342 -6.84 10.86 21.04
CA LEU A 342 -6.43 9.50 20.71
C LEU A 342 -5.67 8.85 21.87
N LEU A 343 -6.17 7.70 22.31
CA LEU A 343 -5.52 6.80 23.27
C LEU A 343 -5.39 5.41 22.64
N VAL A 344 -4.19 4.86 22.65
CA VAL A 344 -3.90 3.51 22.14
C VAL A 344 -3.18 2.71 23.22
N ASP A 345 -3.82 1.64 23.68
CA ASP A 345 -3.29 0.78 24.74
C ASP A 345 -2.06 0.02 24.23
N GLU A 346 -2.15 -0.56 23.04
CA GLU A 346 -1.05 -1.24 22.35
C GLU A 346 -1.12 -1.05 20.82
N ILE A 347 0.06 -0.91 20.21
CA ILE A 347 0.23 -0.88 18.76
C ILE A 347 1.29 -1.90 18.36
N THR A 348 1.02 -2.61 17.27
CA THR A 348 1.98 -3.45 16.58
C THR A 348 2.13 -2.94 15.15
N LEU A 349 3.27 -2.31 14.88
CA LEU A 349 3.65 -1.81 13.56
C LEU A 349 4.39 -2.91 12.80
N ARG A 350 3.84 -3.31 11.66
CA ARG A 350 4.37 -4.34 10.76
C ARG A 350 4.75 -3.70 9.44
N ILE A 351 6.05 -3.66 9.14
CA ILE A 351 6.56 -3.05 7.90
C ILE A 351 7.03 -4.18 6.98
N VAL A 352 6.25 -4.44 5.94
CA VAL A 352 6.52 -5.49 4.96
C VAL A 352 7.43 -4.91 3.88
N LEU A 353 8.70 -5.34 3.91
CA LEU A 353 9.70 -4.96 2.93
C LEU A 353 9.64 -5.86 1.69
N PRO A 354 10.04 -5.38 0.51
CA PRO A 354 10.07 -6.19 -0.71
C PRO A 354 11.02 -7.38 -0.61
N GLU A 355 10.84 -8.39 -1.46
CA GLU A 355 11.72 -9.56 -1.46
C GLU A 355 13.17 -9.16 -1.78
N THR A 356 14.15 -9.90 -1.26
CA THR A 356 15.60 -9.73 -1.54
C THR A 356 16.22 -8.42 -0.99
N VAL A 357 15.58 -7.77 -0.02
CA VAL A 357 16.18 -6.64 0.70
C VAL A 357 17.37 -7.06 1.57
N SER A 358 18.31 -6.14 1.76
CA SER A 358 19.50 -6.34 2.59
C SER A 358 19.82 -5.09 3.40
N ASN A 359 20.64 -5.24 4.46
CA ASN A 359 21.10 -4.13 5.32
C ASN A 359 19.96 -3.25 5.86
N VAL A 360 18.95 -3.88 6.45
CA VAL A 360 17.78 -3.19 6.99
C VAL A 360 18.14 -2.49 8.30
N LYS A 361 17.85 -1.18 8.38
CA LYS A 361 18.03 -0.34 9.57
C LYS A 361 16.76 0.45 9.82
N VAL A 362 16.37 0.58 11.08
CA VAL A 362 15.17 1.31 11.50
C VAL A 362 15.58 2.41 12.46
N GLU A 363 15.15 3.63 12.17
CA GLU A 363 15.26 4.78 13.05
C GLU A 363 13.85 5.15 13.52
N VAL A 364 13.66 5.15 14.84
CA VAL A 364 12.39 5.46 15.49
C VAL A 364 12.51 6.74 16.31
N PRO A 365 11.44 7.55 16.40
CA PRO A 365 11.49 8.85 17.08
C PRO A 365 11.45 8.75 18.62
N PHE A 366 11.09 7.59 19.17
CA PHE A 366 10.99 7.34 20.61
C PHE A 366 11.30 5.87 20.92
N GLU A 367 11.43 5.54 22.21
CA GLU A 367 11.71 4.18 22.67
C GLU A 367 10.57 3.21 22.31
N VAL A 368 10.92 2.10 21.64
CA VAL A 368 10.00 1.04 21.20
C VAL A 368 10.61 -0.33 21.49
N GLU A 369 9.76 -1.34 21.59
CA GLU A 369 10.18 -2.73 21.65
C GLU A 369 10.27 -3.31 20.24
N ARG A 370 11.46 -3.70 19.79
CA ARG A 370 11.62 -4.41 18.51
C ARG A 370 11.44 -5.91 18.73
N LEU A 371 10.42 -6.49 18.11
CA LEU A 371 10.16 -7.92 18.13
C LEU A 371 10.97 -8.64 17.04
N PRO A 372 11.09 -9.98 17.08
CA PRO A 372 11.75 -10.73 16.03
C PRO A 372 11.13 -10.46 14.66
N ASP A 373 12.00 -10.28 13.65
CA ASP A 373 11.55 -10.09 12.27
C ASP A 373 10.81 -11.35 11.78
N GLU A 374 9.72 -11.16 11.05
CA GLU A 374 8.88 -12.22 10.52
C GLU A 374 9.04 -12.35 8.99
N VAL A 375 8.45 -13.41 8.40
CA VAL A 375 8.43 -13.62 6.96
C VAL A 375 6.98 -13.72 6.48
N LEU A 376 6.59 -12.83 5.57
CA LEU A 376 5.30 -12.87 4.89
C LEU A 376 5.46 -13.43 3.48
N LYS A 377 4.59 -14.36 3.09
CA LYS A 377 4.52 -14.86 1.72
C LYS A 377 3.23 -14.39 1.09
N THR A 378 3.33 -13.54 0.08
CA THR A 378 2.22 -13.09 -0.76
C THR A 378 2.37 -13.61 -2.19
N PHE A 379 1.59 -13.09 -3.11
CA PHE A 379 1.63 -13.43 -4.52
C PHE A 379 3.01 -13.16 -5.12
N LEU A 380 3.48 -14.09 -5.95
CA LEU A 380 4.77 -14.02 -6.65
C LEU A 380 5.99 -13.90 -5.73
N ASP A 381 5.88 -14.33 -4.47
CA ASP A 381 7.03 -14.47 -3.58
C ASP A 381 7.59 -15.90 -3.62
N THR A 382 8.91 -16.06 -3.52
CA THR A 382 9.57 -17.38 -3.49
C THR A 382 10.14 -17.73 -2.13
N THR A 383 10.94 -16.81 -1.59
CA THR A 383 11.58 -16.87 -0.27
C THR A 383 10.71 -16.20 0.78
N GLY A 384 9.95 -15.18 0.37
CA GLY A 384 9.08 -14.38 1.24
C GLY A 384 9.70 -13.02 1.56
N ARG A 385 8.82 -12.10 1.94
CA ARG A 385 9.10 -10.72 2.30
C ARG A 385 9.47 -10.62 3.78
N THR A 386 10.50 -9.83 4.09
CA THR A 386 10.89 -9.55 5.47
C THR A 386 9.89 -8.57 6.09
N VAL A 387 9.35 -8.91 7.26
CA VAL A 387 8.44 -8.06 8.01
C VAL A 387 9.13 -7.61 9.29
N LEU A 388 9.32 -6.30 9.41
CA LEU A 388 9.80 -5.70 10.65
C LEU A 388 8.62 -5.54 11.60
N VAL A 389 8.76 -6.03 12.84
CA VAL A 389 7.70 -5.97 13.84
C VAL A 389 8.16 -5.09 15.01
N ILE A 390 7.44 -4.00 15.24
CA ILE A 390 7.73 -3.03 16.29
C ILE A 390 6.50 -2.91 17.18
N HIS A 391 6.69 -3.07 18.47
CA HIS A 391 5.63 -3.03 19.47
C HIS A 391 5.83 -1.85 20.43
N LYS A 392 4.73 -1.23 20.82
CA LYS A 392 4.70 -0.14 21.80
C LYS A 392 3.37 -0.18 22.55
N LYS A 393 3.41 0.19 23.83
CA LYS A 393 2.23 0.35 24.67
C LYS A 393 2.06 1.80 25.13
N ASN A 394 0.83 2.11 25.52
CA ASN A 394 0.40 3.38 26.11
C ASN A 394 0.77 4.59 25.25
N LEU A 395 0.18 4.71 24.07
CA LEU A 395 0.40 5.82 23.15
C LEU A 395 -0.77 6.79 23.16
N ILE A 396 -0.45 8.03 22.86
CA ILE A 396 -1.40 9.14 22.69
C ILE A 396 -1.13 9.86 21.36
N GLY A 397 -1.97 10.83 21.00
CA GLY A 397 -1.79 11.66 19.80
C GLY A 397 -0.40 12.31 19.65
N ALA A 398 0.32 12.59 20.74
CA ALA A 398 1.70 13.13 20.68
C ALA A 398 2.74 12.16 20.08
N HIS A 399 2.41 10.87 19.99
CA HIS A 399 3.25 9.84 19.37
C HIS A 399 3.03 9.71 17.85
N ILE A 400 2.20 10.55 17.24
CA ILE A 400 2.06 10.65 15.78
C ILE A 400 3.32 11.37 15.25
N GLN A 401 4.40 10.61 15.13
CA GLN A 401 5.72 11.05 14.69
C GLN A 401 6.24 10.10 13.60
N ASP A 402 7.17 10.58 12.78
CA ASP A 402 7.71 9.81 11.68
C ASP A 402 8.84 8.88 12.11
N PHE A 403 8.83 7.66 11.61
CA PHE A 403 9.97 6.74 11.65
C PHE A 403 10.58 6.65 10.25
N THR A 404 11.84 6.20 10.19
CA THR A 404 12.54 5.97 8.92
C THR A 404 13.12 4.56 8.85
N VAL A 405 12.92 3.86 7.73
CA VAL A 405 13.51 2.55 7.46
C VAL A 405 14.45 2.66 6.27
N TYR A 406 15.71 2.31 6.48
CA TYR A 406 16.71 2.21 5.42
C TYR A 406 16.94 0.75 5.04
N TYR A 407 17.01 0.48 3.74
CA TYR A 407 17.34 -0.83 3.22
C TYR A 407 17.99 -0.74 1.84
N ASN A 408 18.70 -1.80 1.45
CA ASN A 408 19.28 -1.93 0.12
C ASN A 408 18.44 -2.87 -0.74
N PHE A 409 18.13 -2.44 -1.96
CA PHE A 409 17.38 -3.22 -2.94
C PHE A 409 17.98 -3.02 -4.34
N LYS A 410 18.15 -4.11 -5.07
CA LYS A 410 18.64 -4.08 -6.46
C LYS A 410 17.44 -4.02 -7.40
N MET A 411 17.31 -2.95 -8.19
CA MET A 411 16.16 -2.80 -9.10
C MET A 411 16.01 -3.95 -10.11
N LEU A 412 17.11 -4.59 -10.53
CA LEU A 412 17.05 -5.78 -11.39
C LEU A 412 16.29 -6.95 -10.76
N SER A 413 16.23 -7.04 -9.41
CA SER A 413 15.45 -8.07 -8.72
C SER A 413 13.94 -7.96 -9.01
N MET A 414 13.43 -6.79 -9.40
CA MET A 414 12.01 -6.64 -9.78
C MET A 414 11.63 -7.50 -11.00
N LEU A 415 12.59 -7.79 -11.89
CA LEU A 415 12.34 -8.63 -13.08
C LEU A 415 12.07 -10.10 -12.72
N ARG A 416 12.34 -10.51 -11.48
CA ARG A 416 12.07 -11.86 -10.99
C ARG A 416 10.58 -12.19 -11.05
N GLU A 417 9.72 -11.26 -10.65
CA GLU A 417 8.26 -11.46 -10.60
C GLU A 417 7.68 -11.76 -12.00
N PRO A 418 7.91 -10.94 -13.05
CA PRO A 418 7.52 -11.29 -14.41
C PRO A 418 8.19 -12.57 -14.94
N ALA A 419 9.48 -12.78 -14.64
CA ALA A 419 10.21 -13.96 -15.12
C ALA A 419 9.61 -15.27 -14.58
N MET A 420 9.08 -15.27 -13.35
CA MET A 420 8.37 -16.44 -12.79
C MET A 420 7.12 -16.79 -13.60
N LEU A 421 6.30 -15.78 -13.95
CA LEU A 421 5.11 -16.00 -14.77
C LEU A 421 5.48 -16.50 -16.16
N ILE A 422 6.45 -15.85 -16.82
CA ILE A 422 6.93 -16.26 -18.15
C ILE A 422 7.44 -17.71 -18.11
N THR A 423 8.23 -18.07 -17.11
CA THR A 423 8.76 -19.43 -16.95
C THR A 423 7.64 -20.44 -16.74
N ALA A 424 6.63 -20.13 -15.92
CA ALA A 424 5.49 -21.01 -15.69
C ALA A 424 4.71 -21.28 -16.98
N PHE A 425 4.43 -20.23 -17.77
CA PHE A 425 3.75 -20.39 -19.06
C PHE A 425 4.62 -21.12 -20.10
N LEU A 426 5.92 -20.84 -20.16
CA LEU A 426 6.84 -21.55 -21.06
C LEU A 426 6.91 -23.05 -20.73
N LEU A 427 6.93 -23.41 -19.44
CA LEU A 427 6.88 -24.81 -19.02
C LEU A 427 5.56 -25.48 -19.42
N LEU A 428 4.43 -24.79 -19.28
CA LEU A 428 3.14 -25.29 -19.74
C LEU A 428 3.15 -25.59 -21.26
N PHE A 429 3.62 -24.64 -22.07
CA PHE A 429 3.73 -24.85 -23.52
C PHE A 429 4.72 -25.96 -23.86
N PHE A 430 5.84 -26.06 -23.15
CA PHE A 430 6.81 -27.12 -23.34
C PHE A 430 6.23 -28.51 -23.06
N VAL A 431 5.43 -28.64 -21.98
CA VAL A 431 4.70 -29.88 -21.67
C VAL A 431 3.69 -30.22 -22.75
N ILE A 432 2.95 -29.23 -23.28
CA ILE A 432 2.02 -29.44 -24.40
C ILE A 432 2.77 -29.90 -25.64
N ILE A 433 3.92 -29.28 -25.98
CA ILE A 433 4.76 -29.66 -27.12
C ILE A 433 5.23 -31.10 -26.97
N ILE A 434 5.69 -31.52 -25.79
CA ILE A 434 6.08 -32.91 -25.53
C ILE A 434 4.86 -33.81 -25.70
N TYR A 435 3.73 -33.46 -25.09
CA TYR A 435 2.51 -34.28 -25.13
C TYR A 435 2.02 -34.55 -26.56
N VAL A 436 1.99 -33.53 -27.44
CA VAL A 436 1.57 -33.71 -28.84
C VAL A 436 2.61 -34.43 -29.72
N ARG A 437 3.84 -34.59 -29.22
CA ARG A 437 4.92 -35.31 -29.92
C ARG A 437 5.07 -36.76 -29.43
N LEU A 438 4.48 -37.10 -28.29
CA LEU A 438 4.47 -38.46 -27.79
C LEU A 438 3.29 -39.21 -28.39
N ASP A 439 3.60 -40.18 -29.25
CA ASP A 439 2.61 -41.14 -29.73
C ASP A 439 2.44 -42.23 -28.65
N PHE A 440 1.26 -42.25 -28.03
CA PHE A 440 0.86 -43.26 -27.05
C PHE A 440 -0.09 -44.31 -27.66
N SER A 441 -0.13 -44.43 -29.00
CA SER A 441 -0.95 -45.44 -29.67
C SER A 441 -0.45 -46.86 -29.36
N ILE A 442 -1.39 -47.77 -29.10
CA ILE A 442 -1.10 -49.19 -28.80
C ILE A 442 -0.98 -50.00 -30.10
N SER A 443 -1.60 -49.54 -31.19
CA SER A 443 -1.55 -50.14 -32.52
C SER A 443 -1.58 -49.04 -33.57
N GLU A 444 -0.69 -49.13 -34.57
CA GLU A 444 -0.66 -48.19 -35.70
C GLU A 444 -1.89 -48.36 -36.60
N ASP A 445 -2.73 -47.32 -36.68
CA ASP A 445 -3.80 -47.24 -37.68
C ASP A 445 -3.24 -46.74 -39.01
N LYS A 446 -2.82 -47.69 -39.85
CA LYS A 446 -2.28 -47.40 -41.18
C LYS A 446 -3.23 -46.61 -42.08
N MET A 447 -4.56 -46.70 -41.87
CA MET A 447 -5.52 -45.95 -42.69
C MET A 447 -5.54 -44.48 -42.30
N ALA A 448 -5.51 -44.16 -41.00
CA ALA A 448 -5.44 -42.79 -40.51
C ALA A 448 -4.12 -42.10 -40.91
N GLU A 449 -3.00 -42.83 -40.86
CA GLU A 449 -1.70 -42.30 -41.29
C GLU A 449 -1.67 -41.99 -42.80
N LEU A 450 -2.23 -42.88 -43.63
CA LEU A 450 -2.36 -42.65 -45.07
C LEU A 450 -3.26 -41.44 -45.38
N GLN A 451 -4.36 -41.26 -44.64
CA GLN A 451 -5.22 -40.08 -44.76
C GLN A 451 -4.48 -38.79 -44.40
N GLN A 452 -3.70 -38.76 -43.31
CA GLN A 452 -2.91 -37.59 -42.93
C GLN A 452 -1.82 -37.26 -43.97
N ARG A 453 -1.13 -38.28 -44.49
CA ARG A 453 -0.12 -38.09 -45.56
C ARG A 453 -0.76 -37.59 -46.85
N ALA A 454 -1.96 -38.06 -47.18
CA ALA A 454 -2.73 -37.57 -48.31
C ALA A 454 -3.14 -36.10 -48.12
N GLN A 455 -3.70 -35.76 -46.97
CA GLN A 455 -4.10 -34.38 -46.68
C GLN A 455 -2.91 -33.41 -46.73
N ALA A 456 -1.77 -33.76 -46.12
CA ALA A 456 -0.56 -32.92 -46.18
C ALA A 456 -0.05 -32.73 -47.62
N SER A 457 -0.13 -33.77 -48.45
CA SER A 457 0.28 -33.70 -49.87
C SER A 457 -0.69 -32.85 -50.69
N VAL A 458 -1.99 -32.93 -50.41
CA VAL A 458 -3.03 -32.09 -51.03
C VAL A 458 -2.84 -30.63 -50.66
N ASP A 459 -2.63 -30.32 -49.38
CA ASP A 459 -2.40 -28.96 -48.90
C ASP A 459 -1.18 -28.31 -49.58
N GLU A 460 -0.10 -29.07 -49.77
CA GLU A 460 1.08 -28.58 -50.50
C GLU A 460 0.77 -28.33 -51.99
N ILE A 461 0.01 -29.22 -52.64
CA ILE A 461 -0.42 -29.07 -54.03
C ILE A 461 -1.35 -27.86 -54.19
N LEU A 462 -2.31 -27.65 -53.29
CA LEU A 462 -3.21 -26.50 -53.28
C LEU A 462 -2.45 -25.19 -53.03
N SER A 463 -1.44 -25.20 -52.14
CA SER A 463 -0.54 -24.05 -51.94
C SER A 463 0.22 -23.69 -53.22
N LEU A 464 0.75 -24.69 -53.94
CA LEU A 464 1.40 -24.50 -55.23
C LEU A 464 0.41 -24.03 -56.31
N GLN A 465 -0.83 -24.52 -56.30
CA GLN A 465 -1.87 -24.07 -57.22
C GLN A 465 -2.24 -22.60 -57.00
N ASN A 466 -2.38 -22.17 -55.75
CA ASN A 466 -2.65 -20.77 -55.42
C ASN A 466 -1.50 -19.86 -55.88
N LYS A 467 -0.25 -20.31 -55.72
CA LYS A 467 0.92 -19.60 -56.28
C LYS A 467 0.87 -19.54 -57.81
N ARG A 468 0.47 -20.63 -58.49
CA ARG A 468 0.29 -20.68 -59.94
C ARG A 468 -0.82 -19.74 -60.43
N SER A 469 -1.96 -19.69 -59.74
CA SER A 469 -3.04 -18.76 -60.03
C SER A 469 -2.63 -17.29 -59.88
N ALA A 470 -1.77 -16.96 -58.90
CA ALA A 470 -1.22 -15.61 -58.74
C ALA A 470 -0.32 -15.20 -59.93
N ILE A 471 0.37 -16.16 -60.56
CA ILE A 471 1.18 -15.90 -61.77
C ILE A 471 0.30 -15.44 -62.94
N TYR A 472 -0.97 -15.87 -63.02
CA TYR A 472 -1.88 -15.41 -64.08
C TYR A 472 -2.09 -13.91 -64.09
N GLN A 473 -2.20 -13.29 -62.91
CA GLN A 473 -2.26 -11.83 -62.81
C GLN A 473 -0.97 -11.18 -63.29
N THR A 474 0.20 -11.77 -62.96
CA THR A 474 1.48 -11.25 -63.45
C THR A 474 1.65 -11.36 -64.97
N TYR A 475 1.06 -12.37 -65.61
CA TYR A 475 0.96 -12.44 -67.08
C TYR A 475 0.11 -11.30 -67.64
N GLU A 476 -1.03 -11.01 -67.03
CA GLU A 476 -1.93 -9.94 -67.46
C GLU A 476 -1.31 -8.55 -67.26
N ASP A 477 -0.59 -8.34 -66.16
CA ASP A 477 0.18 -7.12 -65.88
C ASP A 477 1.30 -6.92 -66.91
N ALA A 478 2.05 -7.97 -67.26
CA ALA A 478 3.08 -7.91 -68.29
C ALA A 478 2.49 -7.51 -69.65
N VAL A 479 1.34 -8.08 -70.02
CA VAL A 479 0.62 -7.73 -71.25
C VAL A 479 0.04 -6.31 -71.19
N SER A 480 -0.49 -5.86 -70.05
CA SER A 480 -1.00 -4.50 -69.85
C SER A 480 0.12 -3.44 -69.96
N ASN A 481 1.27 -3.71 -69.32
CA ASN A 481 2.46 -2.88 -69.41
C ASN A 481 3.02 -2.81 -70.83
N TYR A 482 2.94 -3.89 -71.59
CA TYR A 482 3.32 -3.89 -73.00
C TYR A 482 2.38 -3.03 -73.86
N LYS A 483 1.07 -3.07 -73.60
CA LYS A 483 0.08 -2.21 -74.27
C LYS A 483 0.33 -0.72 -74.02
N SER A 484 0.74 -0.34 -72.82
CA SER A 484 0.97 1.07 -72.45
C SER A 484 2.34 1.60 -72.88
N SER A 485 3.40 0.81 -72.68
CA SER A 485 4.79 1.22 -72.96
C SER A 485 5.23 1.01 -74.41
N LYS A 486 4.64 0.05 -75.12
CA LYS A 486 5.04 -0.42 -76.47
C LYS A 486 6.50 -0.89 -76.58
N ASP A 487 7.14 -1.19 -75.45
CA ASP A 487 8.51 -1.69 -75.39
C ASP A 487 8.55 -3.23 -75.55
N SER A 488 8.99 -3.70 -76.72
CA SER A 488 9.01 -5.13 -77.05
C SER A 488 10.11 -5.91 -76.32
N ASP A 489 11.24 -5.27 -76.02
CA ASP A 489 12.39 -5.95 -75.41
C ASP A 489 12.15 -6.16 -73.91
N ARG A 490 11.58 -5.16 -73.24
CA ARG A 490 11.13 -5.29 -71.86
C ARG A 490 10.02 -6.33 -71.69
N PHE A 491 9.03 -6.33 -72.59
CA PHE A 491 7.96 -7.33 -72.56
C PHE A 491 8.50 -8.76 -72.73
N LYS A 492 9.41 -9.00 -73.68
CA LYS A 492 10.02 -10.32 -73.87
C LYS A 492 10.82 -10.78 -72.66
N ALA A 493 11.50 -9.87 -71.96
CA ALA A 493 12.23 -10.20 -70.73
C ALA A 493 11.26 -10.56 -69.58
N ASP A 494 10.23 -9.74 -69.34
CA ASP A 494 9.22 -9.98 -68.30
C ASP A 494 8.42 -11.26 -68.59
N TYR A 495 7.99 -11.47 -69.83
CA TYR A 495 7.28 -12.69 -70.25
C TYR A 495 8.12 -13.96 -70.06
N ARG A 496 9.42 -13.93 -70.42
CA ARG A 496 10.32 -15.06 -70.20
C ARG A 496 10.48 -15.40 -68.71
N LYS A 497 10.51 -14.39 -67.85
CA LYS A 497 10.60 -14.58 -66.40
C LYS A 497 9.33 -15.23 -65.86
N VAL A 498 8.16 -14.69 -66.20
CA VAL A 498 6.86 -15.24 -65.78
C VAL A 498 6.66 -16.67 -66.30
N GLU A 499 7.09 -16.96 -67.54
CA GLU A 499 7.07 -18.30 -68.13
C GLU A 499 7.99 -19.30 -67.40
N ALA A 500 9.16 -18.85 -66.94
CA ALA A 500 10.06 -19.68 -66.17
C ALA A 500 9.46 -20.03 -64.80
N ASP A 501 8.83 -19.06 -64.12
CA ASP A 501 8.17 -19.27 -62.83
C ASP A 501 6.96 -20.22 -62.96
N TYR A 502 6.14 -20.06 -64.00
CA TYR A 502 5.02 -20.95 -64.30
C TYR A 502 5.48 -22.40 -64.53
N LYS A 503 6.55 -22.60 -65.32
CA LYS A 503 7.11 -23.93 -65.59
C LYS A 503 7.69 -24.58 -64.34
N ALA A 504 8.39 -23.80 -63.50
CA ALA A 504 8.96 -24.30 -62.25
C ALA A 504 7.88 -24.79 -61.28
N ILE A 505 6.78 -24.05 -61.13
CA ILE A 505 5.65 -24.49 -60.29
C ILE A 505 4.95 -25.70 -60.89
N SER A 506 4.71 -25.71 -62.21
CA SER A 506 4.07 -26.83 -62.90
C SER A 506 4.88 -28.13 -62.75
N GLN A 507 6.21 -28.07 -62.84
CA GLN A 507 7.09 -29.21 -62.59
C GLN A 507 7.02 -29.71 -61.14
N LYS A 508 6.97 -28.79 -60.16
CA LYS A 508 6.79 -29.16 -58.75
C LYS A 508 5.45 -29.86 -58.52
N ILE A 509 4.36 -29.36 -59.08
CA ILE A 509 3.04 -30.00 -58.97
C ILE A 509 3.06 -31.39 -59.60
N THR A 510 3.67 -31.58 -60.78
CA THR A 510 3.81 -32.91 -61.40
C THR A 510 4.63 -33.87 -60.54
N SER A 511 5.71 -33.40 -59.90
CA SER A 511 6.51 -34.24 -58.99
C SER A 511 5.77 -34.62 -57.70
N MET A 512 4.88 -33.75 -57.20
CA MET A 512 4.05 -34.03 -56.03
C MET A 512 2.87 -34.93 -56.40
N GLN A 513 2.30 -34.75 -57.58
CA GLN A 513 1.25 -35.59 -58.15
C GLN A 513 1.73 -37.03 -58.36
N SER A 514 2.97 -37.25 -58.83
CA SER A 514 3.53 -38.60 -58.94
C SER A 514 3.69 -39.28 -57.58
N LYS A 515 4.09 -38.54 -56.54
CA LYS A 515 4.18 -39.04 -55.17
C LYS A 515 2.79 -39.35 -54.60
N LEU A 516 1.82 -38.46 -54.79
CA LEU A 516 0.43 -38.65 -54.35
C LEU A 516 -0.16 -39.94 -54.94
N ARG A 517 0.18 -40.25 -56.19
CA ARG A 517 -0.32 -41.44 -56.90
C ARG A 517 0.15 -42.76 -56.29
N GLU A 518 1.25 -42.77 -55.54
CA GLU A 518 1.77 -43.99 -54.89
C GLU A 518 0.85 -44.49 -53.77
N PHE A 519 0.02 -43.62 -53.19
CA PHE A 519 -0.83 -43.96 -52.04
C PHE A 519 -2.28 -43.46 -52.14
N TRP A 520 -2.60 -42.53 -53.05
CA TRP A 520 -3.97 -42.08 -53.32
C TRP A 520 -4.18 -41.77 -54.82
N THR A 521 -4.67 -42.76 -55.56
CA THR A 521 -4.84 -42.67 -57.02
C THR A 521 -5.94 -41.70 -57.43
N GLU A 522 -7.08 -41.69 -56.73
CA GLU A 522 -8.23 -40.84 -57.05
C GLU A 522 -7.89 -39.34 -56.94
N GLY A 523 -7.17 -38.94 -55.88
CA GLY A 523 -6.69 -37.57 -55.74
C GLY A 523 -5.64 -37.20 -56.78
N ALA A 524 -4.72 -38.10 -57.11
CA ALA A 524 -3.76 -37.88 -58.18
C ALA A 524 -4.45 -37.66 -59.55
N ASP A 525 -5.55 -38.37 -59.82
CA ASP A 525 -6.33 -38.21 -61.05
C ASP A 525 -7.05 -36.84 -61.10
N LYS A 526 -7.60 -36.37 -59.98
CA LYS A 526 -8.15 -35.00 -59.85
C LYS A 526 -7.08 -33.92 -60.05
N VAL A 527 -5.87 -34.12 -59.53
CA VAL A 527 -4.73 -33.20 -59.77
C VAL A 527 -4.33 -33.19 -61.25
N VAL A 528 -4.40 -34.33 -61.96
CA VAL A 528 -4.18 -34.39 -63.42
C VAL A 528 -5.25 -33.61 -64.17
N GLU A 529 -6.51 -33.73 -63.78
CA GLU A 529 -7.60 -32.94 -64.37
C GLU A 529 -7.37 -31.44 -64.18
N LEU A 530 -6.97 -31.05 -62.98
CA LEU A 530 -6.63 -29.66 -62.64
C LEU A 530 -5.40 -29.17 -63.44
N GLN A 531 -4.38 -30.01 -63.64
CA GLN A 531 -3.24 -29.67 -64.52
C GLN A 531 -3.63 -29.52 -65.99
N LYS A 532 -4.61 -30.27 -66.49
CA LYS A 532 -5.11 -30.11 -67.87
C LYS A 532 -5.85 -28.79 -68.05
N LEU A 533 -6.76 -28.44 -67.13
CA LEU A 533 -7.46 -27.15 -67.17
C LEU A 533 -6.50 -25.95 -67.08
N ASP A 534 -5.43 -26.11 -66.29
CA ASP A 534 -4.37 -25.12 -66.15
C ASP A 534 -3.55 -24.94 -67.44
N GLN A 535 -3.21 -26.05 -68.12
CA GLN A 535 -2.58 -26.00 -69.45
C GLN A 535 -3.49 -25.34 -70.50
N ASP A 536 -4.80 -25.63 -70.46
CA ASP A 536 -5.78 -24.97 -71.31
C ASP A 536 -5.83 -23.46 -71.02
N TYR A 537 -5.79 -23.06 -69.75
CA TYR A 537 -5.74 -21.65 -69.35
C TYR A 537 -4.46 -20.96 -69.82
N HIS A 538 -3.30 -21.61 -69.66
CA HIS A 538 -2.02 -21.11 -70.17
C HIS A 538 -2.02 -20.95 -71.70
N SER A 539 -2.68 -21.87 -72.43
CA SER A 539 -2.86 -21.74 -73.88
C SER A 539 -3.68 -20.49 -74.26
N LEU A 540 -4.67 -20.11 -73.44
CA LEU A 540 -5.46 -18.89 -73.63
C LEU A 540 -4.64 -17.63 -73.29
N LEU A 541 -3.76 -17.69 -72.28
CA LEU A 541 -2.81 -16.62 -71.98
C LEU A 541 -1.85 -16.39 -73.15
N SER A 542 -1.28 -17.46 -73.69
CA SER A 542 -0.40 -17.42 -74.87
C SER A 542 -1.12 -16.85 -76.10
N LYS A 543 -2.39 -17.21 -76.31
CA LYS A 543 -3.25 -16.60 -77.36
C LYS A 543 -3.47 -15.11 -77.09
N GLY A 544 -3.76 -14.71 -75.85
CA GLY A 544 -3.91 -13.31 -75.47
C GLY A 544 -2.65 -12.46 -75.74
N VAL A 545 -1.46 -13.03 -75.48
CA VAL A 545 -0.17 -12.40 -75.82
C VAL A 545 -0.02 -12.20 -77.33
N SER A 546 -0.31 -13.22 -78.14
CA SER A 546 -0.24 -13.13 -79.61
C SER A 546 -1.21 -12.10 -80.19
N LEU A 547 -2.39 -11.93 -79.58
CA LEU A 547 -3.35 -10.89 -79.94
C LEU A 547 -2.85 -9.49 -79.56
N ALA A 548 -2.27 -9.34 -78.37
CA ALA A 548 -1.68 -8.07 -77.95
C ALA A 548 -0.53 -7.62 -78.88
N GLU A 549 0.36 -8.54 -79.26
CA GLU A 549 1.41 -8.29 -80.26
C GLU A 549 0.84 -7.93 -81.64
N SER A 550 -0.26 -8.57 -82.05
CA SER A 550 -0.92 -8.32 -83.35
C SER A 550 -1.61 -6.96 -83.43
N VAL A 551 -2.18 -6.46 -82.31
CA VAL A 551 -2.73 -5.08 -82.25
C VAL A 551 -1.61 -4.05 -82.29
N ILE A 552 -0.55 -4.25 -81.53
CA ILE A 552 0.54 -3.27 -81.39
C ILE A 552 1.34 -3.18 -82.70
N SER A 553 1.49 -4.29 -83.43
CA SER A 553 2.07 -4.34 -84.78
C SER A 553 1.11 -3.91 -85.90
N GLY A 554 -0.13 -3.53 -85.58
CA GLY A 554 -1.11 -3.02 -86.54
C GLY A 554 -1.76 -4.06 -87.47
N LYS A 555 -1.58 -5.36 -87.20
CA LYS A 555 -2.13 -6.46 -88.01
C LYS A 555 -3.63 -6.68 -87.82
N ILE A 556 -4.19 -6.27 -86.68
CA ILE A 556 -5.63 -6.36 -86.38
C ILE A 556 -6.15 -5.01 -85.87
N SER A 557 -7.43 -4.73 -86.16
CA SER A 557 -8.07 -3.48 -85.74
C SER A 557 -8.42 -3.48 -84.24
N LYS A 558 -8.46 -2.31 -83.60
CA LYS A 558 -8.85 -2.17 -82.18
C LYS A 558 -10.22 -2.80 -81.85
N PRO A 559 -11.28 -2.66 -82.68
CA PRO A 559 -12.57 -3.30 -82.43
C PRO A 559 -12.52 -4.83 -82.53
N GLN A 560 -11.74 -5.35 -83.48
CA GLN A 560 -11.55 -6.79 -83.65
C GLN A 560 -10.83 -7.41 -82.44
N TYR A 561 -9.81 -6.72 -81.92
CA TYR A 561 -9.14 -7.11 -80.67
C TYR A 561 -10.07 -7.13 -79.46
N GLN A 562 -10.88 -6.08 -79.27
CA GLN A 562 -11.82 -6.03 -78.14
C GLN A 562 -12.82 -7.19 -78.15
N THR A 563 -13.27 -7.61 -79.34
CA THR A 563 -14.18 -8.74 -79.51
C THR A 563 -13.49 -10.08 -79.20
N GLU A 564 -12.23 -10.25 -79.61
CA GLU A 564 -11.48 -11.48 -79.34
C GLU A 564 -10.98 -11.57 -77.89
N ASP A 565 -10.60 -10.44 -77.28
CA ASP A 565 -10.14 -10.35 -75.89
C ASP A 565 -11.30 -10.62 -74.89
N THR A 566 -12.50 -10.12 -75.19
CA THR A 566 -13.71 -10.43 -74.40
C THR A 566 -14.10 -11.91 -74.50
N ASN A 567 -13.98 -12.52 -75.70
CA ASN A 567 -14.17 -13.96 -75.90
C ASN A 567 -13.10 -14.82 -75.19
N LEU A 568 -11.86 -14.34 -75.05
CA LEU A 568 -10.83 -15.01 -74.27
C LEU A 568 -11.06 -14.86 -72.76
N SER A 569 -11.44 -13.67 -72.30
CA SER A 569 -11.72 -13.40 -70.88
C SER A 569 -12.87 -14.26 -70.33
N THR A 570 -13.95 -14.41 -71.10
CA THR A 570 -15.07 -15.31 -70.75
C THR A 570 -14.64 -16.78 -70.66
N LYS A 571 -13.78 -17.26 -71.57
CA LYS A 571 -13.22 -18.62 -71.52
C LYS A 571 -12.27 -18.83 -70.35
N LYS A 572 -11.42 -17.84 -70.05
CA LYS A 572 -10.52 -17.83 -68.88
C LYS A 572 -11.31 -17.93 -67.57
N ALA A 573 -12.35 -17.11 -67.41
CA ALA A 573 -13.22 -17.11 -66.23
C ALA A 573 -13.94 -18.46 -66.04
N ALA A 574 -14.39 -19.09 -67.13
CA ALA A 574 -15.00 -20.42 -67.07
C ALA A 574 -14.03 -21.52 -66.63
N LEU A 575 -12.75 -21.43 -67.05
CA LEU A 575 -11.71 -22.38 -66.63
C LEU A 575 -11.33 -22.19 -65.16
N ILE A 576 -11.20 -20.94 -64.68
CA ILE A 576 -10.92 -20.65 -63.25
C ILE A 576 -12.00 -21.29 -62.37
N LYS A 577 -13.28 -21.07 -62.69
CA LYS A 577 -14.39 -21.65 -61.93
C LYS A 577 -14.34 -23.18 -61.88
N ARG A 578 -13.97 -23.84 -62.98
CA ARG A 578 -13.80 -25.30 -63.01
C ARG A 578 -12.60 -25.77 -62.19
N MET A 579 -11.48 -25.05 -62.23
CA MET A 579 -10.30 -25.34 -61.42
C MET A 579 -10.60 -25.20 -59.92
N GLU A 580 -11.38 -24.19 -59.52
CA GLU A 580 -11.83 -24.00 -58.13
C GLU A 580 -12.73 -25.16 -57.66
N THR A 581 -13.70 -25.59 -58.48
CA THR A 581 -14.56 -26.74 -58.13
C THR A 581 -13.78 -28.04 -57.93
N ILE A 582 -12.74 -28.28 -58.74
CA ILE A 582 -11.89 -29.47 -58.58
C ILE A 582 -11.00 -29.34 -57.35
N ALA A 583 -10.46 -28.14 -57.09
CA ALA A 583 -9.65 -27.86 -55.92
C ALA A 583 -10.44 -27.99 -54.59
N GLU A 584 -11.73 -27.65 -54.57
CA GLU A 584 -12.63 -27.87 -53.43
C GLU A 584 -12.99 -29.35 -53.21
N SER A 585 -12.85 -30.18 -54.25
CA SER A 585 -13.16 -31.60 -54.22
C SER A 585 -11.97 -32.49 -53.85
N LEU A 586 -10.77 -31.89 -53.77
CA LEU A 586 -9.51 -32.48 -53.34
C LEU A 586 -9.36 -32.29 -51.82
#